data_AF-A0A9X3EUT1-F1
#
_entry.id   AF-A0A9X3EUT1-F1
#
_cell.length_a   1.000
_cell.length_b   1.000
_cell.length_c   1.000
_cell.angle_alpha   90.00
_cell.angle_beta   90.00
_cell.angle_gamma   90.00
#
_symmetry.space_group_name_H-M   'P 1'
#
loop_
_entity.id
_entity.type
_entity.pdbx_description
1 polymer ?
#
loop_
_entity_poly.entity_id
_entity_poly.type
_entity_poly.pdbx_seq_one_letter_code
_entity_poly.pdbx_strand_id
1 'polypeptide(L)'
;MSAFPETELRKLLVQCFSRDELEIFLADTYGSAVLCSLTPGQSFEGFVFGVIQYLRRMRTLDAVFFDALEVTRPNCRVEVGRLRTLFEAVTGRNDSSLA
;
A
#
# COMPACT_ATOMS: atom_id res chain seq x y z
N MET A 1 -1.34 21.33 2.63
CA MET A 1 -1.64 19.95 3.07
C MET A 1 -1.43 19.07 1.85
N SER A 2 -0.30 18.38 1.75
CA SER A 2 -0.02 17.56 0.57
C SER A 2 -0.96 16.35 0.62
N ALA A 3 -1.85 16.26 -0.37
CA ALA A 3 -2.84 15.19 -0.46
C ALA A 3 -2.07 13.90 -0.78
N PHE A 4 -1.87 13.05 0.23
CA PHE A 4 -1.44 11.67 0.00
C PHE A 4 -2.38 11.04 -1.04
N PRO A 5 -1.87 10.34 -2.08
CA PRO A 5 -2.68 9.75 -3.14
C PRO A 5 -3.44 8.51 -2.65
N GLU A 6 -4.25 8.69 -1.60
CA GLU A 6 -4.98 7.63 -0.90
C GLU A 6 -6.02 6.98 -1.81
N THR A 7 -6.67 7.81 -2.62
CA THR A 7 -7.69 7.38 -3.57
C THR A 7 -7.09 6.45 -4.62
N GLU A 8 -5.91 6.80 -5.13
CA GLU A 8 -5.18 6.05 -6.13
C GLU A 8 -4.63 4.75 -5.54
N LEU A 9 -4.09 4.79 -4.32
CA LEU A 9 -3.67 3.58 -3.61
C LEU A 9 -4.84 2.63 -3.35
N ARG A 10 -6.00 3.17 -2.93
CA ARG A 10 -7.19 2.36 -2.71
C ARG A 10 -7.64 1.68 -4.01
N LYS A 11 -7.71 2.44 -5.11
CA LYS A 11 -8.07 1.89 -6.43
C LYS A 11 -7.11 0.79 -6.85
N LEU A 12 -5.80 1.01 -6.68
CA LEU A 12 -4.77 0.03 -7.00
C LEU A 12 -4.97 -1.28 -6.21
N LEU A 13 -5.11 -1.18 -4.89
CA LEU A 13 -5.27 -2.37 -4.04
C LEU A 13 -6.56 -3.13 -4.35
N VAL A 14 -7.66 -2.43 -4.63
CA VAL A 14 -8.93 -3.06 -5.04
C VAL A 14 -8.82 -3.71 -6.43
N GLN A 15 -8.04 -3.15 -7.35
CA GLN A 15 -7.86 -3.70 -8.69
C GLN A 15 -6.90 -4.89 -8.74
N CYS A 16 -5.85 -4.87 -7.91
CA CYS A 16 -4.76 -5.85 -7.99
C CYS A 16 -4.96 -7.06 -7.10
N PHE A 17 -5.86 -6.97 -6.11
CA PHE A 17 -6.10 -8.02 -5.14
C PHE A 17 -7.60 -8.29 -4.97
N SER A 18 -7.92 -9.55 -4.73
CA SER A 18 -9.07 -9.93 -3.93
C SER A 18 -8.77 -9.74 -2.43
N ARG A 19 -9.79 -9.91 -1.59
CA ARG A 19 -9.63 -9.83 -0.14
C ARG A 19 -8.58 -10.81 0.39
N ASP A 20 -8.73 -12.09 0.08
CA ASP A 20 -7.88 -13.16 0.61
C ASP A 20 -6.43 -12.96 0.16
N GLU A 21 -6.23 -12.54 -1.10
CA GLU A 21 -4.91 -12.25 -1.63
C GLU A 21 -4.24 -11.06 -0.92
N LEU A 22 -5.01 -10.03 -0.56
CA LEU A 22 -4.49 -8.89 0.19
C LEU A 22 -4.17 -9.28 1.63
N GLU A 23 -5.00 -10.11 2.27
CA GLU A 23 -4.75 -10.65 3.61
C GLU A 23 -3.45 -11.48 3.65
N ILE A 24 -3.25 -12.36 2.66
CA ILE A 24 -2.01 -13.15 2.50
C ILE A 24 -0.81 -12.22 2.30
N PHE A 25 -0.90 -11.27 1.36
CA PHE A 25 0.18 -10.31 1.10
C PHE A 25 0.59 -9.56 2.37
N LEU A 26 -0.38 -9.09 3.17
CA LEU A 26 -0.10 -8.37 4.40
C LEU A 26 0.52 -9.29 5.47
N ALA A 27 0.05 -10.52 5.59
CA ALA A 27 0.62 -11.50 6.50
C ALA A 27 2.06 -11.88 6.13
N ASP A 28 2.36 -12.04 4.85
CA ASP A 28 3.70 -12.36 4.36
C ASP A 28 4.65 -11.17 4.51
N THR A 29 4.17 -9.94 4.27
CA THR A 29 4.99 -8.73 4.30
C THR A 29 5.22 -8.19 5.71
N TYR A 30 4.21 -8.26 6.58
CA TYR A 30 4.22 -7.60 7.90
C TYR A 30 3.94 -8.54 9.07
N GLY A 31 3.74 -9.84 8.80
CA GLY A 31 3.36 -10.84 9.79
C GLY A 31 1.86 -10.86 10.08
N SER A 32 1.32 -12.01 10.49
CA SER A 32 -0.12 -12.21 10.69
C SER A 32 -0.76 -11.29 11.76
N ALA A 33 0.03 -10.69 12.65
CA ALA A 33 -0.45 -9.76 13.67
C ALA A 33 -1.11 -8.50 13.07
N VAL A 34 -0.76 -8.13 11.83
CA VAL A 34 -1.42 -7.03 11.13
C VAL A 34 -2.92 -7.27 10.95
N LEU A 35 -3.31 -8.52 10.66
CA LEU A 35 -4.70 -8.87 10.39
C LEU A 35 -5.58 -8.72 11.65
N CYS A 36 -5.02 -8.93 12.83
CA CYS A 36 -5.71 -8.70 14.11
C CYS A 36 -5.99 -7.22 14.38
N SER A 37 -5.24 -6.31 13.73
CA SER A 37 -5.44 -4.86 13.84
C SER A 37 -6.48 -4.32 12.85
N LEU A 38 -6.98 -5.18 11.96
CA LEU A 38 -7.98 -4.83 10.95
C LEU A 38 -9.36 -5.30 11.39
N THR A 39 -10.38 -4.50 11.10
CA THR A 39 -11.74 -4.77 11.55
C THR A 39 -12.36 -5.93 10.75
N PRO A 40 -12.81 -7.01 11.41
CA PRO A 40 -13.46 -8.13 10.73
C PRO A 40 -14.85 -7.74 10.21
N GLY A 41 -15.34 -8.46 9.19
CA GLY A 41 -16.72 -8.31 8.68
C GLY A 41 -16.99 -7.07 7.81
N GLN A 42 -15.98 -6.25 7.52
CA GLN A 42 -16.13 -5.11 6.61
C GLN A 42 -16.22 -5.57 5.13
N SER A 43 -16.80 -4.73 4.27
CA SER A 43 -16.68 -4.91 2.81
C SER A 43 -15.21 -4.88 2.37
N PHE A 44 -14.89 -5.40 1.18
CA PHE A 44 -13.51 -5.39 0.69
C PHE A 44 -12.95 -3.96 0.60
N GLU A 45 -13.74 -2.98 0.13
CA GLU A 45 -13.32 -1.58 0.13
C GLU A 45 -13.07 -1.01 1.53
N GLY A 46 -13.92 -1.38 2.51
CA GLY A 46 -13.73 -0.99 3.91
C GLY A 46 -12.46 -1.59 4.50
N PHE A 47 -12.18 -2.85 4.17
CA PHE A 47 -10.95 -3.54 4.54
C PHE A 47 -9.72 -2.83 3.94
N VAL A 48 -9.71 -2.54 2.64
CA VAL A 48 -8.62 -1.80 1.97
C VAL A 48 -8.39 -0.44 2.63
N PHE A 49 -9.46 0.28 2.98
CA PHE A 49 -9.32 1.53 3.72
C PHE A 49 -8.63 1.33 5.08
N GLY A 50 -9.05 0.32 5.85
CA GLY A 50 -8.41 -0.03 7.12
C GLY A 50 -6.93 -0.35 6.97
N VAL A 51 -6.57 -1.12 5.93
CA VAL A 51 -5.18 -1.43 5.59
C VAL A 51 -4.37 -0.18 5.34
N ILE A 52 -4.85 0.75 4.51
CA ILE A 52 -4.14 1.99 4.21
C ILE A 52 -3.93 2.82 5.48
N GLN A 53 -4.97 2.95 6.32
CA GLN A 53 -4.85 3.68 7.58
C GLN A 53 -3.84 3.02 8.54
N TYR A 54 -3.82 1.68 8.61
CA TYR A 54 -2.84 0.93 9.39
C TYR A 54 -1.41 1.20 8.88
N LEU A 55 -1.16 1.02 7.58
CA LEU A 55 0.17 1.21 6.99
C LEU A 55 0.68 2.65 7.15
N ARG A 56 -0.22 3.63 7.05
CA ARG A 56 0.08 5.04 7.37
C ARG A 56 0.49 5.22 8.82
N ARG A 57 -0.28 4.66 9.76
CA ARG A 57 -0.02 4.76 11.20
C ARG A 57 1.32 4.14 11.58
N MET A 58 1.65 2.99 10.97
CA MET A 58 2.90 2.28 11.20
C MET A 58 4.09 2.85 10.43
N ARG A 59 3.87 3.85 9.56
CA ARG A 59 4.87 4.45 8.66
C ARG A 59 5.53 3.43 7.74
N THR A 60 4.78 2.42 7.32
CA THR A 60 5.23 1.33 6.43
C THR A 60 4.76 1.51 4.99
N LEU A 61 4.09 2.62 4.66
CA LEU A 61 3.96 3.06 3.27
C LEU A 61 5.26 3.70 2.84
N ASP A 62 6.18 2.90 2.33
CA ASP A 62 7.52 3.30 1.91
C ASP A 62 7.97 2.50 0.68
N ALA A 63 9.24 2.66 0.28
CA ALA A 63 9.80 1.94 -0.84
C ALA A 63 9.67 0.40 -0.70
N VAL A 64 9.79 -0.13 0.52
CA VAL A 64 9.69 -1.57 0.79
C VAL A 64 8.28 -2.08 0.49
N PHE A 65 7.25 -1.33 0.87
CA PHE A 65 5.86 -1.65 0.50
C PHE A 65 5.66 -1.68 -1.01
N PHE A 66 6.15 -0.66 -1.72
CA PHE A 66 6.00 -0.61 -3.18
C PHE A 66 6.80 -1.71 -3.88
N ASP A 67 8.01 -2.03 -3.40
CA ASP A 67 8.81 -3.14 -3.92
C ASP A 67 8.11 -4.49 -3.71
N ALA A 68 7.57 -4.74 -2.52
CA ALA A 68 6.79 -5.94 -2.24
C ALA A 68 5.55 -6.03 -3.17
N LEU A 69 4.86 -4.92 -3.38
CA LEU A 69 3.72 -4.83 -4.31
C LEU A 69 4.11 -5.19 -5.75
N GLU A 70 5.22 -4.67 -6.27
CA GLU A 70 5.69 -4.97 -7.62
C GLU A 70 6.07 -6.44 -7.79
N VAL A 71 6.69 -7.03 -6.76
CA VAL A 71 7.08 -8.45 -6.77
C VAL A 71 5.85 -9.36 -6.73
N THR A 72 4.89 -9.08 -5.85
CA THR A 72 3.68 -9.91 -5.69
C THR A 72 2.69 -9.73 -6.84
N ARG A 73 2.60 -8.51 -7.41
CA ARG A 73 1.65 -8.17 -8.48
C ARG A 73 2.37 -7.54 -9.68
N PRO A 74 3.17 -8.32 -10.44
CA PRO A 74 3.90 -7.81 -11.59
C PRO A 74 2.98 -7.25 -12.68
N ASN A 75 1.73 -7.73 -12.77
CA ASN A 75 0.73 -7.22 -13.71
C ASN A 75 0.27 -5.78 -13.41
N CYS A 76 0.46 -5.31 -12.17
CA CYS A 76 0.12 -3.96 -11.74
C CYS A 76 1.34 -3.03 -11.65
N ARG A 77 2.51 -3.48 -12.14
CA ARG A 77 3.79 -2.78 -11.92
C ARG A 77 3.79 -1.35 -12.43
N VAL A 78 3.13 -1.09 -13.56
CA VAL A 78 3.07 0.26 -14.14
C VAL A 78 2.30 1.21 -13.23
N GLU A 79 1.16 0.77 -12.70
CA GLU A 79 0.32 1.53 -11.79
C GLU A 79 0.99 1.71 -10.43
N VAL A 80 1.65 0.66 -9.91
CA VAL A 80 2.45 0.72 -8.68
C VAL A 80 3.58 1.74 -8.82
N GLY A 81 4.32 1.72 -9.94
CA GLY A 81 5.40 2.68 -10.20
C GLY A 81 4.91 4.12 -10.29
N ARG A 82 3.78 4.36 -10.97
CA ARG A 82 3.14 5.70 -11.02
C ARG A 82 2.76 6.19 -9.64
N LEU A 83 2.15 5.33 -8.83
CA LEU A 83 1.74 5.68 -7.47
C LEU A 83 2.95 5.93 -6.55
N ARG A 84 4.03 5.16 -6.70
CA ARG A 84 5.29 5.37 -5.99
C ARG A 84 5.87 6.77 -6.27
N THR A 85 5.95 7.17 -7.54
CA THR A 85 6.42 8.52 -7.90
C THR A 85 5.54 9.62 -7.29
N LEU A 86 4.22 9.45 -7.30
CA LEU A 86 3.30 10.40 -6.64
C LEU A 86 3.56 10.46 -5.13
N PHE A 87 3.80 9.32 -4.50
CA PHE A 87 4.09 9.23 -3.08
C PHE A 87 5.39 9.95 -2.71
N GLU A 88 6.47 9.73 -3.47
CA GLU A 88 7.77 10.37 -3.27
C GLU A 88 7.67 11.89 -3.42
N ALA A 89 6.97 12.36 -4.46
CA ALA A 89 6.73 13.78 -4.69
C ALA A 89 5.96 14.46 -3.54
N VAL A 90 5.01 13.73 -2.93
CA VAL A 90 4.16 14.23 -1.83
C VAL A 90 4.85 14.19 -0.47
N THR A 91 5.70 13.19 -0.24
CA THR A 91 6.40 12.99 1.03
C THR A 91 7.74 13.70 1.11
N GLY A 92 8.19 14.32 0.02
CA GLY A 92 9.45 15.06 0.00
C GLY A 92 10.68 14.16 0.18
N ARG A 93 10.54 12.84 0.02
CA ARG A 93 11.68 11.94 -0.22
C ARG A 93 12.17 12.14 -1.65
N ASN A 94 12.67 13.34 -1.92
CA ASN A 94 13.78 13.46 -2.85
C ASN A 94 14.95 12.78 -2.14
N ASP A 95 15.25 11.53 -2.48
CA ASP A 95 16.63 11.05 -2.44
C ASP A 95 17.44 11.83 -3.49
N SER A 96 17.51 13.15 -3.33
CA SER A 96 18.56 13.98 -3.87
C SER A 96 19.73 13.90 -2.90
N SER A 97 20.36 12.74 -2.86
CA SER A 97 21.68 12.48 -2.29
C SER A 97 22.19 11.25 -3.04
N LEU A 98 23.17 11.28 -3.94
CA LEU A 98 24.19 12.24 -4.37
C LEU A 98 24.40 11.98 -5.89
N ALA A 99 24.68 12.98 -6.76
CA ALA A 99 25.98 13.63 -6.96
C ALA A 99 27.16 12.65 -7.10
#